data_AF-A0A534GUA9-F1
#
_entry.id   AF-A0A534GUA9-F1
#
_cell.length_a   1.000
_cell.length_b   1.000
_cell.length_c   1.000
_cell.angle_alpha   90.00
_cell.angle_beta   90.00
_cell.angle_gamma   90.00
#
_symmetry.space_group_name_H-M   'P 1'
#
loop_
_entity.id
_entity.type
_entity.pdbx_description
1 polymer ?
#
loop_
_entity_poly.entity_id
_entity_poly.type
_entity_poly.pdbx_seq_one_letter_code
_entity_poly.pdbx_strand_id
1 'polypeptide(L)' 'MSKTAITSPELAPPVGPFSQAIAVGGFLYFSGQVGQDPATGKVVEGGIVAETERVFRNLSAVLKAAGRSFDHVARAGVYL' A
#
# COMPACT_ATOMS: atom_id res chain seq x y z
N MET A 1 -22.70 2.10 7.71
CA MET A 1 -21.86 1.01 7.19
C MET A 1 -20.62 0.88 8.06
N SER A 2 -20.19 -0.33 8.40
CA SER A 2 -18.92 -0.54 9.11
C SER A 2 -17.74 -0.32 8.16
N LYS A 3 -16.64 0.22 8.69
CA LYS A 3 -15.35 0.28 8.00
C LYS A 3 -14.40 -0.74 8.63
N THR A 4 -13.56 -1.37 7.82
CA THR A 4 -12.55 -2.32 8.30
C THR A 4 -11.17 -1.86 7.83
N ALA A 5 -10.22 -1.78 8.77
CA ALA A 5 -8.83 -1.50 8.43
C ALA A 5 -8.16 -2.77 7.88
N ILE A 6 -7.43 -2.61 6.78
CA ILE A 6 -6.59 -3.65 6.20
C ILE A 6 -5.14 -3.38 6.60
N THR A 7 -4.51 -4.41 7.17
CA THR A 7 -3.11 -4.39 7.57
C THR A 7 -2.43 -5.62 6.98
N SER A 8 -1.41 -5.39 6.17
CA SER A 8 -0.54 -6.44 5.65
C SER A 8 0.60 -6.73 6.63
N PRO A 9 0.85 -8.00 6.96
CA PRO A 9 1.99 -8.38 7.80
C PRO A 9 3.34 -8.27 7.04
N GLU A 10 3.32 -8.11 5.72
CA GLU A 10 4.52 -7.92 4.90
C GLU A 10 5.06 -6.48 4.96
N LEU A 11 4.30 -5.56 5.54
CA LEU A 11 4.66 -4.15 5.66
C LEU A 11 4.82 -3.74 7.12
N ALA A 12 5.62 -2.69 7.33
CA ALA A 12 5.69 -2.04 8.62
C ALA A 12 4.30 -1.48 9.01
N PRO A 13 3.92 -1.58 10.30
CA PRO A 13 2.69 -0.97 10.77
C PRO A 13 2.73 0.55 10.59
N PRO A 14 1.59 1.21 10.31
CA PRO A 14 1.52 2.67 10.22
C PRO A 14 2.06 3.36 11.48
N VAL A 15 2.91 4.37 11.30
CA VAL A 15 3.53 5.14 12.39
C VAL A 15 2.64 6.32 12.86
N GLY A 16 1.51 6.57 12.19
CA GLY A 16 0.59 7.67 12.48
C GLY A 16 -0.88 7.26 12.44
N PRO A 17 -1.82 8.22 12.56
CA PRO A 17 -3.26 7.95 12.63
C PRO A 17 -3.87 7.64 11.26
N PHE A 18 -3.31 6.64 10.57
CA PHE A 18 -3.79 6.15 9.27
C PHE A 18 -3.73 4.62 9.22
N SER A 19 -4.40 4.03 8.24
CA SER A 19 -4.37 2.59 7.95
C SER A 19 -3.77 2.36 6.58
N GLN A 20 -3.13 1.22 6.33
CA GLN A 20 -2.57 0.94 5.01
C GLN A 20 -3.65 0.95 3.91
N ALA A 21 -4.82 0.40 4.22
CA ALA A 21 -6.05 0.62 3.47
C ALA A 21 -7.29 0.50 4.37
N ILE A 22 -8.42 1.02 3.90
CA ILE A 22 -9.75 0.87 4.51
C ILE A 22 -10.71 0.23 3.51
N ALA A 23 -11.37 -0.85 3.92
CA ALA A 23 -12.49 -1.44 3.21
C ALA A 23 -13.81 -0.85 3.73
N VAL A 24 -14.64 -0.32 2.83
CA VAL A 24 -15.98 0.21 3.16
C VAL A 24 -16.86 0.24 1.92
N GLY A 25 -18.11 -0.21 2.06
CA GLY A 25 -19.12 -0.10 0.99
C GLY A 25 -18.73 -0.78 -0.33
N GLY A 26 -17.99 -1.88 -0.28
CA GLY A 26 -17.53 -2.62 -1.47
C GLY A 26 -16.26 -2.05 -2.13
N PHE A 27 -15.74 -0.94 -1.63
CA PHE A 27 -14.50 -0.32 -2.11
C PHE A 27 -13.34 -0.53 -1.14
N LEU A 28 -12.12 -0.47 -1.68
CA LEU A 28 -10.88 -0.48 -0.93
C LEU A 28 -10.12 0.83 -1.21
N TYR A 29 -9.93 1.64 -0.17
CA TYR A 29 -9.22 2.91 -0.26
C TYR A 29 -7.82 2.73 0.33
N PHE A 30 -6.80 2.97 -0.48
CA PHE A 30 -5.39 2.83 -0.08
C PHE A 30 -4.85 4.16 0.43
N SER A 31 -4.02 4.10 1.47
CA SER A 31 -3.08 5.17 1.76
C SER A 31 -1.98 5.21 0.71
N GLY A 32 -1.40 6.39 0.51
CA GLY A 32 -0.26 6.58 -0.39
C GLY A 32 0.88 5.63 -0.01
N GLN A 33 1.47 4.99 -1.03
CA GLN A 33 2.63 4.14 -0.87
C GLN A 33 3.87 4.87 -1.41
N VAL A 34 4.98 4.72 -0.69
CA VAL A 34 6.30 5.25 -1.08
C VAL A 34 7.28 4.09 -1.28
N GLY A 35 8.43 4.38 -1.90
CA GLY A 35 9.51 3.42 -2.16
C GLY A 35 10.26 2.95 -0.91
N GLN A 36 9.60 2.87 0.25
CA GLN A 36 10.19 2.44 1.51
C GLN A 36 10.28 0.92 1.58
N ASP A 37 11.44 0.42 2.00
CA ASP A 37 11.63 -0.98 2.35
C ASP A 37 11.15 -1.26 3.80
N PRO A 38 10.20 -2.18 4.02
CA PRO A 38 9.65 -2.48 5.34
C PRO A 38 10.65 -3.18 6.25
N ALA A 39 11.72 -3.81 5.71
CA ALA A 39 12.76 -4.41 6.54
C ALA A 39 13.71 -3.36 7.14
N THR A 40 13.95 -2.26 6.42
CA THR A 40 14.90 -1.21 6.86
C THR A 40 14.23 0.07 7.34
N GLY A 41 12.98 0.29 6.95
CA GLY A 41 12.26 1.53 7.16
C GLY A 41 12.77 2.70 6.31
N LYS A 42 13.67 2.48 5.33
CA LYS A 42 14.25 3.53 4.48
C LYS A 42 13.75 3.44 3.05
N VAL A 43 13.81 4.56 2.32
CA VAL A 43 13.59 4.55 0.85
C VAL A 43 14.70 3.73 0.19
N VAL A 44 14.34 2.89 -0.78
CA VAL A 44 15.30 2.07 -1.53
C VAL A 44 16.23 2.94 -2.37
N GLU A 45 17.48 2.52 -2.50
CA GLU A 45 18.45 3.16 -3.40
C GLU A 45 18.18 2.78 -4.87
N GLY A 46 18.69 3.60 -5.81
CA GLY A 46 18.52 3.38 -7.25
C GLY A 46 17.56 4.36 -7.94
N GLY A 47 17.00 5.32 -7.18
CA GLY A 47 16.17 6.40 -7.70
C GLY A 47 14.82 5.93 -8.22
N ILE A 48 14.23 6.72 -9.12
CA ILE A 48 12.81 6.60 -9.51
C ILE A 48 12.39 5.19 -9.95
N VAL A 49 13.25 4.45 -10.66
CA VAL A 49 12.92 3.09 -11.12
C VAL A 49 12.79 2.14 -9.93
N ALA A 50 13.79 2.11 -9.06
CA ALA A 50 13.80 1.24 -7.88
C ALA A 50 12.69 1.60 -6.89
N GLU A 51 12.47 2.90 -6.67
CA GLU A 51 11.38 3.38 -5.82
C GLU A 51 10.01 3.00 -6.38
N THR A 52 9.80 3.12 -7.70
CA THR A 52 8.56 2.72 -8.36
C THR A 52 8.29 1.24 -8.18
N GLU A 53 9.28 0.37 -8.43
CA GLU A 53 9.11 -1.07 -8.19
C GLU A 53 8.75 -1.37 -6.73
N ARG A 54 9.41 -0.71 -5.78
CA ARG A 54 9.14 -0.88 -4.35
C ARG A 54 7.72 -0.43 -3.99
N VAL A 55 7.25 0.70 -4.54
CA VAL A 55 5.86 1.17 -4.37
C VAL A 55 4.87 0.09 -4.82
N PHE A 56 5.05 -0.50 -6.00
CA PHE A 56 4.14 -1.54 -6.50
C PHE A 56 4.22 -2.84 -5.69
N ARG A 57 5.40 -3.22 -5.17
CA ARG A 57 5.51 -4.34 -4.23
C ARG A 57 4.75 -4.07 -2.94
N ASN A 58 4.83 -2.85 -2.40
CA ASN A 58 4.11 -2.45 -1.19
C ASN A 58 2.59 -2.43 -1.42
N LEU A 59 2.12 -1.89 -2.55
CA LEU A 59 0.71 -1.95 -2.95
C LEU A 59 0.19 -3.39 -3.08
N SER A 60 0.99 -4.28 -3.67
CA SER A 60 0.66 -5.70 -3.80
C SER A 60 0.46 -6.37 -2.45
N ALA A 61 1.33 -6.09 -1.47
CA ALA A 61 1.23 -6.64 -0.12
C ALA A 61 -0.10 -6.27 0.57
N VAL A 62 -0.57 -5.03 0.40
CA VAL A 62 -1.85 -4.57 0.97
C VAL A 62 -3.05 -5.15 0.20
N LEU A 63 -2.97 -5.25 -1.13
CA LEU A 63 -3.98 -5.93 -1.95
C LEU A 63 -4.14 -7.39 -1.54
N LYS A 64 -3.03 -8.13 -1.36
CA LYS A 64 -3.05 -9.52 -0.90
C LYS A 64 -3.69 -9.66 0.47
N ALA A 65 -3.39 -8.76 1.41
CA ALA A 65 -4.01 -8.75 2.73
C ALA A 65 -5.54 -8.51 2.69
N ALA A 66 -6.04 -7.86 1.63
CA ALA A 66 -7.47 -7.71 1.36
C ALA A 66 -8.07 -8.85 0.51
N GLY A 67 -7.29 -9.88 0.15
CA GLY A 67 -7.72 -10.95 -0.75
C GLY A 67 -7.95 -10.49 -2.20
N ARG A 68 -7.19 -9.49 -2.65
CA ARG A 68 -7.30 -8.86 -3.99
C ARG A 68 -5.98 -8.87 -4.75
N SER A 69 -6.05 -8.48 -6.02
CA SER A 69 -4.93 -8.32 -6.95
C SER A 69 -5.01 -6.97 -7.67
N PHE A 70 -3.99 -6.64 -8.48
CA PHE A 70 -4.02 -5.44 -9.31
C PHE A 70 -5.16 -5.42 -10.34
N ASP A 71 -5.70 -6.57 -10.72
CA ASP A 71 -6.86 -6.67 -11.64
C ASP A 71 -8.13 -6.01 -11.06
N HIS A 72 -8.15 -5.74 -9.75
CA HIS A 72 -9.24 -5.08 -9.06
C HIS A 72 -9.08 -3.56 -8.96
N VAL A 73 -7.97 -2.99 -9.48
CA VAL A 73 -7.69 -1.56 -9.38
C VAL A 73 -8.43 -0.79 -10.48
N ALA A 74 -9.39 0.04 -10.06
CA ALA A 74 -10.15 0.89 -10.98
C ALA A 74 -9.53 2.29 -11.18
N ARG A 75 -8.73 2.78 -10.23
CA ARG A 75 -8.11 4.12 -10.26
C ARG A 75 -6.80 4.12 -9.48
N ALA A 76 -5.78 4.77 -10.02
CA ALA A 76 -4.54 5.09 -9.33
C ALA A 76 -4.27 6.61 -9.41
N GLY A 77 -3.77 7.19 -8.32
CA GLY A 77 -3.25 8.56 -8.29
C GLY A 77 -1.75 8.52 -8.08
N VAL A 78 -0.99 9.09 -9.01
CA VAL A 78 0.48 9.11 -8.97
C VAL A 78 0.92 10.55 -8.74
N TYR A 79 1.81 10.74 -7.75
CA TYR A 79 2.42 12.01 -7.40
C TYR A 79 3.93 11.86 -7.58
N LEU A 80 4.56 12.80 -8.30
CA LEU A 80 5.99 12.84 -8.62
C LEU A 80 6.65 14.06 -7.98
#